data_AF-A0A967VX75-F1
#
_entry.id   AF-A0A967VX75-F1
#
_cell.length_a   1.000
_cell.length_b   1.000
_cell.length_c   1.000
_cell.angle_alpha   90.00
_cell.angle_beta   90.00
_cell.angle_gamma   90.00
#
_symmetry.space_group_name_H-M   'P 1'
#
loop_
_entity.id
_entity.type
_entity.pdbx_description
1 polymer ?
#
loop_
_entity_poly.entity_id
_entity_poly.type
_entity_poly.pdbx_seq_one_letter_code
_entity_poly.pdbx_strand_id
1 'polypeptide(L)'
;MRNEAENLDLFVFDDESVGSMELFPEVWQAMEQLISEDINERKWGIETIEESNALRLSPIVAYYTATRLHEPDIDLRFRIVQVLGSLLRT
;
A
#
# COMPACT_ATOMS: atom_id res chain seq x y z
N MET A 1 -15.49 35.13 3.09
CA MET A 1 -14.34 34.70 2.26
C MET A 1 -13.09 34.64 3.11
N ARG A 2 -12.74 33.46 3.63
CA ARG A 2 -11.46 32.77 3.38
C ARG A 2 -11.58 31.39 4.03
N ASN A 3 -11.52 30.35 3.20
CA ASN A 3 -11.34 28.96 3.64
C ASN A 3 -9.98 28.88 4.35
N GLU A 4 -9.99 28.42 5.59
CA GLU A 4 -8.81 27.77 6.18
C GLU A 4 -9.26 26.33 6.37
N ALA A 5 -8.86 25.48 5.42
CA ALA A 5 -9.07 24.05 5.52
C ALA A 5 -8.44 23.58 6.84
N GLU A 6 -9.23 22.83 7.62
CA GLU A 6 -8.76 22.16 8.83
C GLU A 6 -7.44 21.45 8.54
N ASN A 7 -6.44 21.74 9.36
CA ASN A 7 -5.12 21.13 9.26
C ASN A 7 -5.25 19.62 9.45
N LEU A 8 -5.21 18.87 8.35
CA LEU A 8 -5.10 17.42 8.37
C LEU A 8 -3.63 17.03 8.47
N ASP A 9 -3.01 17.31 9.63
CA ASP A 9 -1.76 16.67 9.99
C ASP A 9 -2.05 15.20 10.25
N LEU A 10 -1.89 14.37 9.21
CA LEU A 10 -2.09 12.93 9.33
C LEU A 10 -0.99 12.28 10.19
N PHE A 11 0.17 12.95 10.39
CA PHE A 11 1.23 12.51 11.29
C PHE A 11 2.26 13.60 11.72
N VAL A 12 2.87 13.48 12.91
CA VAL A 12 3.94 14.36 13.47
C VAL A 12 5.10 13.51 14.01
N PHE A 13 6.34 13.75 13.54
CA PHE A 13 7.55 12.92 13.82
C PHE A 13 8.70 13.69 14.46
N ASP A 14 8.44 14.47 15.49
CA ASP A 14 9.55 14.95 16.31
C ASP A 14 10.01 13.82 17.26
N ASP A 15 11.15 13.23 16.88
CA ASP A 15 12.25 12.81 17.77
C ASP A 15 12.46 11.30 18.05
N GLU A 16 13.34 10.73 17.20
CA GLU A 16 14.39 9.73 17.46
C GLU A 16 14.10 8.52 18.39
N SER A 17 13.54 7.44 17.83
CA SER A 17 14.00 6.07 18.15
C SER A 17 13.68 5.08 17.02
N VAL A 18 14.66 4.26 16.69
CA VAL A 18 14.64 3.14 15.73
C VAL A 18 13.27 2.40 15.71
N GLY A 19 12.35 2.74 14.78
CA GLY A 19 11.05 2.05 14.77
C GLY A 19 9.89 2.70 13.99
N SER A 20 9.96 3.98 13.61
CA SER A 20 8.91 4.58 12.78
C SER A 20 9.13 4.22 11.31
N MET A 21 8.80 2.98 10.95
CA MET A 21 8.61 2.66 9.55
C MET A 21 7.28 3.25 9.09
N GLU A 22 7.30 4.56 8.94
CA GLU A 22 6.23 5.26 8.28
C GLU A 22 6.10 4.75 6.86
N LEU A 23 4.88 4.36 6.50
CA LEU A 23 4.56 4.18 5.11
C LEU A 23 4.43 5.57 4.49
N PHE A 24 5.21 5.84 3.44
CA PHE A 24 5.06 7.05 2.64
C PHE A 24 3.59 7.20 2.21
N PRO A 25 3.06 8.44 2.11
CA PRO A 25 1.66 8.68 1.71
C PRO A 25 1.21 7.90 0.46
N GLU A 26 2.13 7.71 -0.48
CA GLU A 26 1.94 6.93 -1.71
C GLU A 26 1.64 5.45 -1.45
N VAL A 27 2.31 4.82 -0.47
CA VAL A 27 2.04 3.42 -0.09
C VAL A 27 0.68 3.31 0.59
N TRP A 28 0.30 4.30 1.41
CA TRP A 28 -1.01 4.32 2.02
C TRP A 28 -2.12 4.45 0.97
N GLN A 29 -1.96 5.40 0.05
CA GLN A 29 -2.88 5.56 -1.08
C GLN A 29 -2.96 4.28 -1.92
N ALA A 30 -1.84 3.61 -2.16
CA ALA A 30 -1.82 2.35 -2.90
C ALA A 30 -2.58 1.24 -2.17
N MET A 31 -2.51 1.16 -0.83
CA MET A 31 -3.32 0.24 -0.04
C MET A 31 -4.82 0.55 -0.15
N GLU A 32 -5.21 1.82 -0.10
CA GLU A 32 -6.60 2.25 -0.29
C GLU A 32 -7.11 1.90 -1.70
N GLN A 33 -6.28 2.07 -2.72
CA GLN A 33 -6.62 1.70 -4.09
C GLN A 33 -6.96 0.22 -4.24
N LEU A 34 -6.38 -0.69 -3.43
CA LEU A 34 -6.64 -2.14 -3.53
C LEU A 34 -8.08 -2.55 -3.17
N ILE A 35 -8.87 -1.65 -2.58
CA ILE A 35 -10.30 -1.89 -2.29
C ILE A 35 -11.24 -1.09 -3.19
N SER A 36 -10.70 -0.37 -4.17
CA SER A 36 -11.51 0.37 -5.14
C SER A 36 -12.40 -0.56 -5.97
N GLU A 37 -13.57 -0.07 -6.36
CA GLU A 37 -14.44 -0.75 -7.31
C GLU A 37 -13.83 -0.75 -8.73
N ASP A 38 -13.00 0.25 -9.07
CA ASP A 38 -12.31 0.33 -10.35
C ASP A 38 -11.08 -0.61 -10.38
N ILE A 39 -11.09 -1.55 -11.33
CA ILE A 39 -9.97 -2.48 -11.54
C ILE A 39 -8.66 -1.75 -11.89
N ASN A 40 -8.73 -0.60 -12.55
CA ASN A 40 -7.53 0.15 -12.91
C ASN A 40 -6.88 0.72 -11.65
N GLU A 41 -7.65 1.30 -10.73
CA GLU A 41 -7.12 1.77 -9.45
C GLU A 41 -6.47 0.62 -8.67
N ARG A 42 -7.11 -0.55 -8.59
CA ARG A 42 -6.52 -1.71 -7.91
C ARG A 42 -5.20 -2.16 -8.55
N LYS A 43 -5.11 -2.15 -9.88
CA LYS A 43 -3.87 -2.47 -10.62
C LYS A 43 -2.75 -1.49 -10.27
N TRP A 44 -3.05 -0.19 -10.31
CA TRP A 44 -2.11 0.86 -9.93
C TRP A 44 -1.62 0.72 -8.50
N GLY A 45 -2.51 0.36 -7.57
CA GLY A 45 -2.13 0.10 -6.18
C GLY A 45 -1.13 -1.05 -6.04
N ILE A 46 -1.34 -2.16 -6.77
CA ILE A 46 -0.39 -3.29 -6.75
C ILE A 46 0.95 -2.93 -7.38
N GLU A 47 0.95 -2.19 -8.50
CA GLU A 47 2.19 -1.72 -9.14
C GLU A 47 2.99 -0.82 -8.19
N THR A 48 2.33 0.19 -7.60
CA THR A 48 2.95 1.12 -6.64
C THR A 48 3.55 0.39 -5.43
N ILE A 49 2.83 -0.61 -4.91
CA ILE A 49 3.26 -1.43 -3.78
C ILE A 49 4.51 -2.27 -4.10
N GLU A 50 4.63 -2.77 -5.33
CA GLU A 50 5.79 -3.53 -5.77
C GLU A 50 7.00 -2.63 -6.05
N GLU A 51 6.80 -1.53 -6.77
CA GLU A 51 7.86 -0.57 -7.14
C GLU A 51 8.51 0.06 -5.91
N SER A 52 7.71 0.34 -4.87
CA SER A 52 8.19 0.87 -3.59
C SER A 52 8.83 -0.19 -2.69
N ASN A 53 8.82 -1.48 -3.10
CA ASN A 53 9.28 -2.61 -2.29
C ASN A 53 8.58 -2.67 -0.90
N ALA A 54 7.37 -2.10 -0.80
CA ALA A 54 6.68 -1.87 0.47
C ALA A 54 6.37 -3.17 1.22
N LEU A 55 6.17 -4.29 0.52
CA LEU A 55 5.94 -5.60 1.12
C LEU A 55 7.11 -6.08 1.99
N ARG A 56 8.36 -5.79 1.58
CA ARG A 56 9.55 -6.24 2.33
C ARG A 56 9.85 -5.36 3.52
N LEU A 57 9.52 -4.08 3.38
CA LEU A 57 9.73 -3.10 4.42
C LEU A 57 8.62 -3.29 5.48
N SER A 58 7.37 -3.44 5.06
CA SER A 58 6.21 -3.37 5.94
C SER A 58 5.45 -4.68 6.09
N PRO A 59 5.47 -5.30 7.29
CA PRO A 59 4.62 -6.45 7.57
C PRO A 59 3.13 -6.15 7.40
N ILE A 60 2.67 -4.92 7.67
CA ILE A 60 1.25 -4.56 7.51
C ILE A 60 0.86 -4.48 6.02
N VAL A 61 1.74 -3.97 5.15
CA VAL A 61 1.50 -3.97 3.69
C VAL A 61 1.44 -5.41 3.20
N ALA A 62 2.42 -6.26 3.59
CA ALA A 62 2.43 -7.67 3.21
C ALA A 62 1.15 -8.42 3.65
N TYR A 63 0.73 -8.23 4.90
CA TYR A 63 -0.52 -8.78 5.41
C TYR A 63 -1.72 -8.28 4.61
N TYR A 64 -1.82 -6.97 4.38
CA TYR A 64 -2.95 -6.38 3.68
C TYR A 64 -3.05 -6.88 2.24
N THR A 65 -1.94 -6.89 1.50
CA THR A 65 -1.85 -7.47 0.14
C THR A 65 -2.23 -8.96 0.14
N ALA A 66 -1.85 -9.74 1.17
CA ALA A 66 -2.26 -11.13 1.29
C ALA A 66 -3.79 -11.30 1.45
N THR A 67 -4.48 -10.37 2.12
CA THR A 67 -5.95 -10.40 2.18
C THR A 67 -6.63 -10.18 0.83
N ARG A 68 -5.91 -9.67 -0.17
CA ARG A 68 -6.40 -9.44 -1.54
C ARG A 68 -6.28 -10.67 -2.45
N LEU A 69 -5.88 -11.83 -1.93
CA LEU A 69 -5.86 -13.09 -2.70
C LEU A 69 -7.24 -13.52 -3.22
N HIS A 70 -8.33 -12.93 -2.72
CA HIS A 70 -9.69 -13.10 -3.23
C HIS A 70 -10.09 -12.11 -4.33
N GLU A 71 -9.13 -11.40 -4.94
CA GLU A 71 -9.38 -10.48 -6.06
C GLU A 71 -10.26 -11.15 -7.16
N PRO A 72 -11.36 -10.50 -7.57
CA PRO A 72 -12.27 -11.05 -8.59
C PRO A 72 -11.64 -11.13 -9.98
N ASP A 73 -10.79 -10.17 -10.35
CA ASP A 73 -10.08 -10.19 -11.62
C ASP A 73 -8.95 -11.22 -11.61
N ILE A 74 -8.98 -12.19 -12.53
CA ILE A 74 -8.02 -13.30 -12.54
C ILE A 74 -6.59 -12.84 -12.79
N ASP A 75 -6.40 -11.86 -13.67
CA ASP A 75 -5.07 -11.37 -14.06
C ASP A 75 -4.44 -10.58 -12.91
N LEU A 76 -5.22 -9.70 -12.27
CA LEU A 76 -4.76 -8.99 -11.08
C LEU A 76 -4.52 -9.94 -9.90
N ARG A 77 -5.38 -10.96 -9.70
CA ARG A 77 -5.15 -11.98 -8.67
C ARG A 77 -3.85 -12.73 -8.89
N PHE A 78 -3.56 -13.11 -10.14
CA PHE A 78 -2.29 -13.74 -10.48
C PHE A 78 -1.11 -12.80 -10.17
N ARG A 79 -1.23 -11.51 -10.51
CA ARG A 79 -0.21 -10.52 -10.18
C ARG A 79 0.02 -10.37 -8.68
N ILE A 80 -1.03 -10.33 -7.87
CA ILE A 80 -0.95 -10.29 -6.41
C ILE A 80 -0.16 -11.49 -5.88
N VAL A 81 -0.43 -12.70 -6.38
CA VAL A 81 0.32 -13.91 -6.02
C VAL A 81 1.80 -13.80 -6.39
N GLN A 82 2.13 -13.23 -7.56
CA GLN A 82 3.52 -13.01 -7.96
C GLN A 82 4.23 -12.02 -7.05
N VAL A 83 3.59 -10.90 -6.73
CA VAL A 83 4.13 -9.85 -5.84
C VAL A 83 4.38 -10.40 -4.44
N LEU A 84 3.42 -11.14 -3.87
CA LEU A 84 3.61 -11.84 -2.58
C LEU A 84 4.70 -12.93 -2.66
N GLY A 85 4.72 -13.70 -3.74
CA GLY A 85 5.72 -14.74 -3.97
C GLY A 85 7.14 -14.19 -4.09
N SER A 86 7.30 -12.93 -4.50
CA SER A 86 8.60 -12.27 -4.54
C SER A 86 9.25 -12.24 -3.15
N LEU A 87 8.48 -12.13 -2.07
CA LEU A 87 8.98 -12.12 -0.69
C LEU A 87 9.79 -13.37 -0.35
N LEU A 88 9.42 -14.52 -0.93
CA LEU A 88 10.05 -15.81 -0.68
C LEU A 88 11.34 -16.01 -1.48
N ARG A 89 11.55 -15.21 -2.53
CA ARG A 89 12.79 -15.20 -3.30
C ARG A 89 13.73 -14.20 -2.62
N THR A 90 14.77 -14.74 -2.00
CA THR A 90 15.89 -13.98 -1.41
C THR A 90 17.07 -13.97 -2.37
#